data_AF-A0A7C1URS3-F1
#
_entry.id   AF-A0A7C1URS3-F1
#
_cell.length_a   1.000
_cell.length_b   1.000
_cell.length_c   1.000
_cell.angle_alpha   90.00
_cell.angle_beta   90.00
_cell.angle_gamma   90.00
#
_symmetry.space_group_name_H-M   'P 1'
#
loop_
_entity.id
_entity.type
_entity.pdbx_description
1 polymer ?
#
loop_
_entity_poly.entity_id
_entity_poly.type
_entity_poly.pdbx_seq_one_letter_code
_entity_poly.pdbx_strand_id
1 'polypeptide(L)'
;MSGVFGLVDSQKRSPWAQLRRMADALRLSEWTRTQTWMDEPAGVALGQVNIGLFSTDPQPLRSADGALAVVFFGELSNVEHLR
;
A
#
# COMPACT_ATOMS: atom_id res chain seq x y z
N MET A 1 8.39 -10.52 -3.36
CA MET A 1 7.23 -10.79 -4.19
C MET A 1 6.37 -9.53 -4.17
N SER A 2 5.65 -9.21 -5.25
CA SER A 2 4.66 -8.13 -5.16
C SER A 2 3.62 -8.46 -4.09
N GLY A 3 3.11 -7.46 -3.40
CA GLY A 3 2.23 -7.66 -2.25
C GLY A 3 1.92 -6.40 -1.49
N VAL A 4 1.03 -6.51 -0.51
CA VAL A 4 0.68 -5.45 0.42
C VAL A 4 1.37 -5.65 1.76
N PHE A 5 1.64 -4.56 2.46
CA PHE A 5 2.21 -4.57 3.80
C PHE A 5 1.67 -3.38 4.60
N GLY A 6 1.70 -3.48 5.93
CA GLY A 6 1.21 -2.41 6.77
C GLY A 6 1.29 -2.72 8.25
N LEU A 7 1.10 -1.67 9.05
CA LEU A 7 1.17 -1.68 10.50
C LEU A 7 0.06 -0.78 11.05
N VAL A 8 -0.52 -1.21 12.16
CA VAL A 8 -1.42 -0.40 12.98
C VAL A 8 -0.83 -0.39 14.39
N ASP A 9 -0.50 0.79 14.90
CA ASP A 9 0.09 0.97 16.22
C ASP A 9 -0.81 1.88 17.06
N SER A 10 -1.45 1.31 18.08
CA SER A 10 -2.26 2.08 19.03
C SER A 10 -1.44 3.08 19.85
N GLN A 11 -0.13 2.87 19.96
CA GLN A 11 0.80 3.81 20.61
C GLN A 11 1.23 4.95 19.68
N LYS A 12 0.79 4.96 18.42
CA LYS A 12 1.06 5.99 17.41
C LYS A 12 2.56 6.29 17.24
N ARG A 13 3.42 5.30 17.42
CA ARG A 13 4.86 5.48 17.17
C ARG A 13 5.08 5.46 15.66
N SER A 14 5.97 6.32 15.16
CA SER A 14 6.30 6.32 13.73
C SER A 14 6.94 4.99 13.32
N PRO A 15 6.28 4.17 12.48
CA PRO A 15 6.77 2.85 12.14
C PRO A 15 7.64 2.87 10.87
N TRP A 16 8.20 4.03 10.48
CA TRP A 16 8.82 4.21 9.17
C TRP A 16 9.94 3.21 8.88
N ALA A 17 10.80 2.94 9.86
CA ALA A 17 11.89 2.00 9.72
C ALA A 17 11.38 0.56 9.50
N GLN A 18 10.34 0.16 10.24
CA GLN A 18 9.68 -1.14 10.12
C GLN A 18 9.01 -1.26 8.75
N LEU A 19 8.28 -0.23 8.33
CA LEU A 19 7.56 -0.20 7.07
C LEU A 19 8.52 -0.35 5.87
N ARG A 20 9.66 0.35 5.91
CA ARG A 20 10.71 0.22 4.88
C ARG A 20 11.31 -1.20 4.85
N ARG A 21 11.59 -1.80 6.01
CA ARG A 21 12.07 -3.20 6.07
C ARG A 21 11.08 -4.20 5.48
N MET A 22 9.77 -3.99 5.70
CA MET A 22 8.74 -4.84 5.10
C MET A 22 8.73 -4.68 3.57
N ALA A 23 8.84 -3.45 3.08
CA ALA A 23 8.93 -3.19 1.64
C ALA A 23 10.17 -3.85 1.02
N ASP A 24 11.34 -3.72 1.66
CA ASP A 24 12.59 -4.32 1.19
C ASP A 24 12.50 -5.86 1.16
N ALA A 25 11.90 -6.48 2.19
CA ALA A 25 11.69 -7.92 2.23
C ALA A 25 10.72 -8.42 1.13
N LEU A 26 9.78 -7.59 0.69
CA LEU A 26 8.88 -7.89 -0.42
C LEU A 26 9.50 -7.55 -1.79
N ARG A 27 10.52 -6.71 -1.87
CA ARG A 27 11.13 -6.34 -3.15
C ARG A 27 11.94 -7.51 -3.71
N LEU A 28 11.49 -8.12 -4.81
CA LEU A 28 12.24 -9.20 -5.48
C LEU A 28 13.32 -8.71 -6.44
N SER A 29 13.15 -7.50 -6.99
CA SER A 29 14.08 -6.94 -7.96
C SER A 29 13.86 -5.44 -8.09
N GLU A 30 14.85 -4.74 -8.64
CA GLU A 30 14.91 -3.29 -8.65
C GLU A 30 13.80 -2.62 -9.47
N TRP A 31 13.32 -3.31 -10.50
CA TRP A 31 12.19 -2.87 -11.34
C TRP A 31 10.84 -2.83 -10.63
N THR A 32 10.69 -3.45 -9.45
CA THR A 32 9.45 -3.35 -8.68
C THR A 32 9.32 -1.99 -8.02
N ARG A 33 8.10 -1.45 -8.02
CA ARG A 33 7.76 -0.16 -7.45
C ARG A 33 7.20 -0.34 -6.06
N THR A 34 7.75 0.41 -5.12
CA THR A 34 7.23 0.52 -3.75
C THR A 34 6.40 1.79 -3.63
N GLN A 35 5.22 1.67 -3.04
CA GLN A 35 4.36 2.80 -2.67
C GLN A 35 4.01 2.68 -1.20
N THR A 36 4.08 3.79 -0.47
CA THR A 36 3.82 3.83 0.96
C THR A 36 3.00 5.06 1.32
N TRP A 37 2.21 4.92 2.38
CA TRP A 37 1.39 5.97 2.94
C TRP A 37 1.30 5.80 4.45
N MET A 38 1.15 6.91 5.15
CA MET A 38 1.07 6.92 6.61
C MET A 38 0.10 7.99 7.09
N ASP A 39 -0.65 7.64 8.12
CA ASP A 39 -1.48 8.52 8.94
C ASP A 39 -0.96 8.43 10.38
N GLU A 40 -0.07 9.35 10.74
CA GLU A 40 0.50 9.42 12.09
C GLU A 40 -0.57 9.66 13.17
N PRO A 41 -1.55 10.57 12.99
CA PRO A 41 -2.65 10.75 13.93
C PRO A 41 -3.45 9.46 14.19
N ALA A 42 -3.69 8.64 13.17
CA ALA A 42 -4.39 7.37 13.28
C ALA A 42 -3.49 6.20 13.71
N GLY A 43 -2.16 6.36 13.69
CA GLY A 43 -1.21 5.28 13.96
C GLY A 43 -1.19 4.19 12.89
N VAL A 44 -1.49 4.55 11.63
CA VAL A 44 -1.61 3.61 10.51
C VAL A 44 -0.50 3.88 9.49
N ALA A 45 0.16 2.82 9.02
CA ALA A 45 1.08 2.89 7.91
C ALA A 45 0.83 1.72 6.97
N LEU A 46 0.70 2.00 5.67
CA LEU A 46 0.36 1.01 4.65
C LEU A 46 1.31 1.15 3.46
N GLY A 47 1.45 0.08 2.69
CA GLY A 47 2.18 0.12 1.45
C GLY A 47 2.01 -1.11 0.58
N GLN A 48 2.54 -0.99 -0.62
CA GLN A 48 2.49 -2.01 -1.64
C GLN A 48 3.85 -2.08 -2.35
N VAL A 49 4.25 -3.30 -2.70
CA VAL A 49 5.26 -3.56 -3.73
C VAL A 49 4.53 -4.12 -4.95
N ASN A 50 4.70 -3.52 -6.12
CA ASN A 50 4.09 -3.99 -7.37
C ASN A 50 5.08 -3.97 -8.54
N ILE A 51 4.74 -4.66 -9.63
CA ILE A 51 5.53 -4.69 -10.88
C ILE A 51 5.33 -3.45 -11.75
N GLY A 52 4.33 -2.61 -11.45
CA GLY A 52 4.07 -1.36 -12.14
C GLY A 52 3.59 -1.47 -13.59
N LEU A 53 3.29 -2.68 -14.09
CA LEU A 53 2.92 -2.90 -15.50
C LEU A 53 1.43 -2.69 -15.79
N PHE A 54 0.54 -3.15 -14.90
CA PHE A 54 -0.91 -3.22 -15.18
C PHE A 54 -1.72 -2.08 -14.55
N SER A 55 -1.23 -1.50 -13.46
CA SER A 55 -1.83 -0.32 -12.84
C SER A 55 -0.71 0.58 -12.33
N THR A 56 -0.80 1.85 -12.70
CA THR A 56 0.10 2.93 -12.27
C THR A 56 -0.55 3.83 -11.22
N ASP A 57 -1.80 3.54 -10.86
CA ASP A 57 -2.57 4.33 -9.91
C ASP A 57 -1.84 4.38 -8.56
N PRO A 58 -1.81 5.55 -7.90
CA PRO A 58 -1.23 5.68 -6.58
C PRO A 58 -2.04 4.89 -5.55
N GLN A 59 -1.34 4.11 -4.73
CA GLN A 59 -1.86 3.37 -3.60
C GLN A 59 -1.35 4.00 -2.30
N PRO A 60 -2.17 4.05 -1.24
CA PRO A 60 -3.55 3.55 -1.16
C PRO A 60 -4.52 4.40 -1.99
N LEU A 61 -5.53 3.74 -2.55
CA LEU A 61 -6.72 4.42 -3.06
C LEU A 61 -7.50 4.99 -1.87
N ARG A 62 -7.98 6.22 -2.02
CA ARG A 62 -8.76 6.91 -1.00
C ARG A 62 -10.19 7.14 -1.48
N SER A 63 -11.16 7.01 -0.57
CA SER A 63 -12.52 7.47 -0.83
C SER A 63 -12.56 8.99 -0.94
N ALA A 64 -13.58 9.53 -1.62
CA ALA A 64 -13.73 10.97 -1.83
C ALA A 64 -13.84 11.78 -0.53
N ASP A 65 -14.43 11.18 0.51
CA ASP A 65 -14.53 11.75 1.86
C ASP A 65 -13.29 11.51 2.73
N GLY A 66 -12.32 10.75 2.23
CA GLY A 66 -11.10 10.39 2.96
C GLY A 66 -11.30 9.39 4.10
N ALA A 67 -12.50 8.86 4.30
CA ALA A 67 -12.81 7.92 5.39
C ALA A 67 -12.19 6.53 5.19
N LEU A 68 -11.93 6.15 3.94
CA LEU A 68 -11.37 4.85 3.57
C LEU A 68 -10.02 5.01 2.87
N ALA A 69 -9.08 4.14 3.24
CA ALA A 69 -7.84 3.91 2.53
C ALA A 69 -7.73 2.42 2.20
N VAL A 70 -7.59 2.09 0.91
CA VAL A 70 -7.50 0.71 0.43
C VAL A 70 -6.15 0.51 -0.23
N VAL A 71 -5.44 -0.55 0.17
CA VAL A 71 -4.28 -1.06 -0.56
C VAL A 71 -4.67 -2.40 -1.13
N PHE A 72 -4.45 -2.59 -2.42
CA PHE A 72 -4.85 -3.81 -3.10
C PHE A 72 -3.66 -4.41 -3.86
N PHE A 73 -3.50 -5.72 -3.78
CA PHE A 73 -2.61 -6.48 -4.67
C PHE A 73 -3.40 -7.64 -5.26
N GLY A 74 -3.58 -7.62 -6.57
CA GLY A 74 -4.37 -8.58 -7.31
C GLY A 74 -4.94 -7.97 -8.58
N GLU A 75 -5.89 -8.69 -9.18
CA GLU A 75 -6.59 -8.26 -10.39
C GLU A 75 -8.09 -8.38 -10.16
N LEU A 76 -8.85 -7.39 -10.64
CA LEU A 76 -10.31 -7.41 -10.64
C LEU A 76 -10.77 -7.60 -12.10
N SER A 77 -11.13 -8.84 -12.45
CA SER A 77 -11.46 -9.20 -13.84
C SER A 77 -12.76 -8.60 -14.37
N ASN A 78 -13.61 -8.04 -13.49
CA ASN A 78 -14.91 -7.50 -13.81
C ASN A 78 -15.04 -5.99 -13.47
N VAL A 79 -13.94 -5.23 -13.46
CA VAL A 79 -13.93 -3.79 -13.15
C VAL A 79 -14.96 -3.00 -13.95
N GLU A 80 -15.13 -3.31 -15.22
CA GLU A 80 -16.08 -2.60 -16.09
C GLU A 80 -17.53 -2.77 -15.65
N HIS A 81 -17.88 -3.87 -14.97
CA HIS A 81 -19.22 -4.09 -14.43
C HIS A 81 -19.42 -3.53 -13.01
N LEU A 82 -18.35 -3.07 -12.36
CA LEU A 82 -18.37 -2.51 -10.99
C LEU A 82 -18.36 -0.98 -10.96
N ARG A 83 -18.21 -0.33 -12.11
CA ARG A 83 -18.23 1.14 -12.28
C ARG A 83 -19.63 1.63 -12.59
#